data_AF-A0A1M6AKF8-F1
#
_entry.id   AF-A0A1M6AKF8-F1
#
_cell.length_a   1.000
_cell.length_b   1.000
_cell.length_c   1.000
_cell.angle_alpha   90.00
_cell.angle_beta   90.00
_cell.angle_gamma   90.00
#
_symmetry.space_group_name_H-M   'P 1'
#
loop_
_entity.id
_entity.type
_entity.pdbx_description
1 polymer ?
#
loop_
_entity_poly.entity_id
_entity_poly.type
_entity_poly.pdbx_seq_one_letter_code
_entity_poly.pdbx_strand_id
1 'polypeptide(L)' 'MAMPDPIEAIKFRMEQLGMKQKDLVAVVGYKSRVSEILSKKRKLTLDIIRKLNTTLHIPTEVLVQEY' A
#
# COMPACT_ATOMS: atom_id res chain seq x y z
N MET A 1 17.63 8.36 -10.17
CA MET A 1 17.29 7.29 -9.21
C MET A 1 15.86 6.85 -9.51
N ALA A 2 15.61 5.56 -9.66
CA ALA A 2 14.26 5.05 -9.85
C ALA A 2 13.52 5.06 -8.49
N MET A 3 12.27 5.54 -8.47
CA MET A 3 11.43 5.44 -7.28
C MET A 3 11.09 3.97 -7.01
N PRO A 4 10.91 3.57 -5.72
CA PRO A 4 10.57 2.20 -5.39
C PRO A 4 9.17 1.84 -5.88
N ASP A 5 8.96 0.56 -6.18
CA ASP A 5 7.65 0.01 -6.49
C ASP A 5 6.66 0.30 -5.34
N PRO A 6 5.43 0.80 -5.61
CA PRO A 6 4.47 1.16 -4.58
C PRO A 6 4.15 0.00 -3.64
N ILE A 7 4.05 -1.22 -4.15
CA ILE A 7 3.66 -2.40 -3.38
C ILE A 7 4.81 -2.85 -2.48
N GLU A 8 6.05 -2.78 -2.98
CA GLU A 8 7.23 -3.05 -2.15
C GLU A 8 7.41 -1.99 -1.06
N ALA A 9 7.17 -0.70 -1.36
CA ALA A 9 7.17 0.35 -0.35
C ALA A 9 6.13 0.11 0.75
N ILE A 10 4.92 -0.36 0.38
CA ILE A 10 3.88 -0.73 1.34
C ILE A 10 4.33 -1.90 2.22
N LYS A 11 4.83 -2.98 1.62
CA LYS A 11 5.30 -4.16 2.37
C LYS A 11 6.43 -3.80 3.33
N PHE A 12 7.40 -3.00 2.86
CA PHE A 12 8.51 -2.54 3.67
C PHE A 12 8.04 -1.72 4.87
N ARG A 13 7.10 -0.79 4.69
CA ARG A 13 6.55 -0.01 5.81
C ARG A 13 5.72 -0.86 6.75
N MET A 14 4.97 -1.83 6.24
CA MET A 14 4.26 -2.78 7.08
C MET A 14 5.23 -3.56 7.97
N GLU A 15 6.35 -4.03 7.43
CA GLU A 15 7.38 -4.73 8.20
C GLU A 15 7.98 -3.84 9.30
N GLN A 16 8.38 -2.61 8.96
CA GLN A 16 8.93 -1.65 9.93
C GLN A 16 7.96 -1.33 11.09
N LEU A 17 6.65 -1.32 10.81
CA LEU A 17 5.60 -1.03 11.78
C LEU A 17 5.06 -2.30 12.47
N GLY A 18 5.58 -3.49 12.15
CA GLY A 18 5.06 -4.77 12.65
C GLY A 18 3.61 -5.06 12.23
N MET A 19 3.14 -4.43 11.16
CA MET A 19 1.77 -4.55 10.66
C MET A 19 1.58 -5.84 9.87
N LYS A 20 0.44 -6.49 10.09
CA LYS A 20 0.00 -7.66 9.32
C LYS A 20 -1.01 -7.24 8.27
N GLN A 21 -1.24 -8.08 7.25
CA GLN A 21 -2.24 -7.81 6.22
C GLN A 21 -3.65 -7.56 6.78
N LYS A 22 -4.00 -8.20 7.90
CA LYS A 22 -5.28 -7.96 8.57
C LYS A 22 -5.45 -6.53 9.08
N ASP A 23 -4.35 -5.85 9.39
CA ASP A 23 -4.37 -4.48 9.91
C ASP A 23 -4.55 -3.48 8.76
N LEU A 24 -4.07 -3.82 7.56
CA LEU A 24 -4.29 -3.04 6.34
C LEU A 24 -5.75 -3.08 5.86
N VAL A 25 -6.57 -4.00 6.37
CA VAL A 25 -8.01 -4.05 6.08
C VAL A 25 -8.71 -2.77 6.54
N ALA A 26 -8.28 -2.14 7.64
CA ALA A 26 -8.83 -0.86 8.09
C ALA A 26 -8.57 0.29 7.09
N VAL A 27 -7.52 0.18 6.29
CA VAL A 27 -7.13 1.17 5.26
C VAL A 27 -7.84 0.89 3.94
N VAL A 28 -7.85 -0.39 3.52
CA VAL A 28 -8.25 -0.82 2.17
C VAL A 28 -9.72 -1.28 2.11
N GLY A 29 -10.30 -1.67 3.24
CA GLY A 29 -11.68 -2.10 3.43
C GLY A 29 -11.87 -3.61 3.58
N TYR A 30 -11.40 -4.41 2.62
CA TYR A 30 -11.63 -5.86 2.58
C TYR A 30 -10.35 -6.69 2.53
N LYS A 31 -10.33 -7.84 3.21
CA LYS A 31 -9.19 -8.77 3.21
C LYS A 31 -8.83 -9.28 1.81
N SER A 32 -9.83 -9.59 0.97
CA SER A 32 -9.60 -9.99 -0.43
C SER A 32 -8.89 -8.88 -1.21
N ARG A 33 -9.36 -7.64 -1.06
CA ARG A 33 -8.78 -6.47 -1.73
C ARG A 33 -7.34 -6.19 -1.28
N VAL A 34 -7.03 -6.36 0.01
CA VAL A 34 -5.65 -6.27 0.52
C VAL A 34 -4.75 -7.27 -0.21
N SER A 35 -5.16 -8.54 -0.26
CA SER A 35 -4.39 -9.59 -0.95
C SER A 35 -4.20 -9.30 -2.44
N GLU A 36 -5.27 -8.88 -3.13
CA GLU A 36 -5.21 -8.50 -4.55
C GLU A 36 -4.24 -7.34 -4.82
N ILE A 37 -4.22 -6.32 -3.96
CA ILE A 37 -3.30 -5.18 -4.08
C ILE A 37 -1.86 -5.61 -3.82
N LEU A 38 -1.62 -6.33 -2.72
CA LEU A 38 -0.26 -6.78 -2.35
C LEU A 38 0.33 -7.80 -3.32
N SER A 39 -0.52 -8.46 -4.11
CA SER A 39 -0.14 -9.35 -5.22
C SER A 39 -0.19 -8.69 -6.60
N LYS A 40 -0.35 -7.35 -6.66
CA LYS A 40 -0.41 -6.55 -7.90
C LYS A 40 -1.57 -6.88 -8.86
N LYS A 41 -2.52 -7.72 -8.45
CA LYS A 41 -3.72 -8.05 -9.24
C LYS A 41 -4.72 -6.89 -9.31
N ARG A 42 -4.63 -5.95 -8.37
CA ARG A 42 -5.47 -4.75 -8.33
C ARG A 42 -4.61 -3.50 -8.14
N LYS A 43 -4.90 -2.47 -8.94
CA LYS A 43 -4.28 -1.15 -8.83
C LYS A 43 -4.79 -0.39 -7.61
N LEU A 44 -3.92 0.44 -7.02
CA LEU A 44 -4.30 1.38 -5.98
C LEU A 44 -5.26 2.43 -6.56
N THR A 45 -6.34 2.71 -5.84
CA THR A 45 -7.24 3.83 -6.16
C THR A 45 -6.76 5.10 -5.44
N LEU A 46 -7.16 6.28 -5.92
CA LEU A 46 -6.82 7.55 -5.26
C LEU A 46 -7.23 7.60 -3.78
N ASP A 47 -8.38 7.04 -3.42
CA ASP A 47 -8.82 6.94 -2.02
C ASP A 47 -7.85 6.10 -1.19
N ILE A 48 -7.45 4.93 -1.69
CA ILE A 48 -6.51 4.04 -1.01
C ILE A 48 -5.14 4.71 -0.90
N ILE A 49 -4.68 5.41 -1.95
CA ILE A 49 -3.39 6.14 -1.94
C ILE A 49 -3.37 7.18 -0.81
N ARG A 50 -4.43 7.99 -0.66
CA ARG A 50 -4.51 8.99 0.42
C ARG A 50 -4.50 8.34 1.80
N LYS A 51 -5.22 7.24 1.97
CA LYS A 51 -5.25 6.50 3.24
C LYS A 51 -3.89 5.86 3.56
N LEU A 52 -3.24 5.23 2.58
CA LEU A 52 -1.90 4.65 2.75
C LEU A 52 -0.85 5.70 3.06
N ASN A 53 -0.91 6.87 2.41
CA ASN A 53 -0.04 7.99 2.74
C ASN A 53 -0.22 8.40 4.20
N THR A 54 -1.45 8.52 4.68
CA THR A 54 -1.73 8.91 6.08
C THR A 54 -1.32 7.83 7.08
N THR A 55 -1.60 6.55 6.79
CA THR A 55 -1.37 5.46 7.76
C THR A 55 0.07 4.96 7.74
N LEU A 56 0.67 4.78 6.56
CA LEU A 56 2.02 4.23 6.41
C LEU A 56 3.08 5.32 6.21
N HIS A 57 2.67 6.59 6.09
CA HIS A 57 3.56 7.73 5.85
C HIS A 57 4.45 7.50 4.62
N ILE A 58 3.88 6.90 3.57
CA ILE A 58 4.55 6.70 2.27
C ILE A 58 4.25 7.91 1.39
N PRO A 59 5.26 8.57 0.80
CA PRO A 59 5.04 9.69 -0.10
C PRO A 59 4.08 9.34 -1.24
N THR A 60 3.16 10.25 -1.57
CA THR A 60 2.20 10.03 -2.66
C THR A 60 2.90 9.81 -4.00
N GLU A 61 4.01 10.51 -4.25
CA GLU A 61 4.86 10.33 -5.45
C GLU A 61 5.35 8.89 -5.62
N VAL A 62 5.61 8.17 -4.52
CA VAL A 62 5.94 6.74 -4.56
C VAL A 62 4.70 5.92 -4.85
N LEU A 63 3.56 6.23 -4.21
CA LEU A 63 2.32 5.43 -4.33
C LEU A 63 1.64 5.51 -5.70
N VAL A 64 1.90 6.57 -6.48
CA VAL A 64 1.30 6.78 -7.81
C VAL A 64 2.13 6.18 -8.96
N GLN A 65 3.28 5.58 -8.67
CA GLN A 65 4.12 4.95 -9.70
C GLN A 65 3.40 3.77 -10.36
N GLU A 66 3.81 3.44 -11.59
CA GLU A 66 3.34 2.23 -12.28
C GLU A 66 4.04 0.97 -11.75
N TYR A 67 3.31 -0.16 -11.74
CA TYR A 67 3.77 -1.45 -11.21
C TYR A 67 2.94 -2.64 -11.68
#